data_AF-E6LZE2-F1
#
_entry.id   AF-E6LZE2-F1
#
_cell.length_a   1.000
_cell.length_b   1.000
_cell.length_c   1.000
_cell.angle_alpha   90.00
_cell.angle_beta   90.00
_cell.angle_gamma   90.00
#
_symmetry.space_group_name_H-M   'P 1'
#
loop_
_entity.id
_entity.type
_entity.pdbx_description
1 polymer ?
#
loop_
_entity_poly.entity_id
_entity_poly.type
_entity_poly.pdbx_seq_one_letter_code
_entity_poly.pdbx_strand_id
1 'polypeptide(L)'
;MNGEPETRAVLQHMYERNVITKKELEDMNNFIDNDGTFAAHAGISAVVESPSRDVPADVLDEILALKPFFDEEYYQDILDAIS
;
A
#
# COMPACT_ATOMS: atom_id res chain seq x y z
N MET A 1 -10.85 -11.43 2.74
CA MET A 1 -10.68 -11.56 1.26
C MET A 1 -9.25 -12.05 0.96
N ASN A 2 -8.90 -12.38 -0.29
CA ASN A 2 -7.51 -12.72 -0.61
C ASN A 2 -6.60 -11.50 -0.38
N GLY A 3 -5.45 -11.70 0.27
CA GLY A 3 -4.45 -10.64 0.47
C GLY A 3 -4.78 -9.60 1.54
N GLU A 4 -5.92 -9.70 2.23
CA GLU A 4 -6.32 -8.73 3.25
C GLU A 4 -5.38 -8.71 4.47
N PRO A 5 -5.06 -9.84 5.13
CA PRO A 5 -4.13 -9.84 6.25
C PRO A 5 -2.77 -9.26 5.88
N GLU A 6 -2.27 -9.59 4.68
CA GLU A 6 -1.01 -9.10 4.14
C GLU A 6 -1.07 -7.59 3.90
N THR A 7 -2.13 -7.11 3.24
CA THR A 7 -2.32 -5.67 2.97
C THR A 7 -2.40 -4.88 4.27
N ARG A 8 -3.13 -5.37 5.29
CA ARG A 8 -3.21 -4.69 6.59
C ARG A 8 -1.87 -4.65 7.33
N ALA A 9 -1.08 -5.73 7.23
CA ALA A 9 0.25 -5.77 7.82
C ALA A 9 1.17 -4.72 7.19
N VAL A 10 1.16 -4.61 5.86
CA VAL A 10 1.93 -3.57 5.14
C VAL A 10 1.47 -2.17 5.52
N LEU A 11 0.16 -1.91 5.55
CA LEU A 11 -0.37 -0.60 5.96
C LEU A 11 0.04 -0.24 7.40
N GLN A 12 0.01 -1.20 8.31
CA GLN A 12 0.46 -1.00 9.69
C GLN A 12 1.95 -0.64 9.73
N HIS A 13 2.80 -1.35 8.98
CA HIS A 13 4.22 -1.06 8.92
C HIS A 13 4.52 0.30 8.26
N MET A 14 3.79 0.66 7.19
CA MET A 14 3.84 2.01 6.59
C MET A 14 3.56 3.10 7.63
N TYR A 15 2.57 2.89 8.50
CA TYR A 15 2.27 3.84 9.59
C TYR A 15 3.38 3.89 10.64
N GLU A 16 3.89 2.74 11.09
CA GLU A 16 4.99 2.65 12.06
C GLU A 16 6.28 3.32 11.56
N ARG A 17 6.49 3.33 10.24
CA ARG A 17 7.61 3.99 9.57
C ARG A 17 7.33 5.44 9.17
N ASN A 18 6.18 5.99 9.56
CA ASN A 18 5.74 7.36 9.25
C ASN A 18 5.59 7.65 7.74
N VAL A 19 5.37 6.62 6.91
CA VAL A 19 5.10 6.76 5.47
C VAL A 19 3.67 7.26 5.22
N ILE A 20 2.74 6.80 6.05
CA ILE A 20 1.33 7.23 6.02
C ILE A 20 0.91 7.74 7.40
N THR A 21 -0.09 8.61 7.41
CA THR A 21 -0.68 9.11 8.64
C THR A 21 -1.60 8.06 9.27
N LYS A 22 -1.91 8.22 10.57
CA LYS A 22 -2.92 7.40 11.24
C LYS A 22 -4.29 7.45 10.55
N LYS A 23 -4.68 8.64 10.05
CA LYS A 23 -5.93 8.81 9.31
C LYS A 23 -5.94 7.99 8.02
N GLU A 24 -4.85 8.04 7.25
CA GLU A 24 -4.72 7.26 6.02
C GLU A 24 -4.74 5.75 6.28
N LEU A 25 -4.11 5.30 7.38
CA LEU A 25 -4.22 3.91 7.84
C LEU A 25 -5.68 3.53 8.16
N GLU A 26 -6.40 4.37 8.89
CA GLU A 26 -7.81 4.13 9.25
C GLU A 26 -8.70 4.13 8.00
N ASP A 27 -8.52 5.09 7.09
CA ASP A 27 -9.27 5.22 5.84
C ASP A 27 -9.04 3.98 4.94
N MET A 28 -7.78 3.52 4.78
CA MET A 28 -7.47 2.33 4.00
C MET A 28 -7.99 1.04 4.64
N ASN A 29 -7.95 0.92 5.97
CA ASN A 29 -8.57 -0.21 6.66
C ASN A 29 -10.10 -0.23 6.48
N ASN A 30 -10.74 0.93 6.50
CA ASN A 30 -12.16 1.05 6.23
C ASN A 30 -12.50 0.67 4.78
N PHE A 31 -11.64 0.97 3.80
CA PHE A 31 -11.82 0.50 2.42
C PHE A 31 -11.77 -1.02 2.35
N ILE A 32 -10.83 -1.66 3.06
CA ILE A 32 -10.75 -3.13 3.10
C ILE A 32 -12.05 -3.73 3.68
N ASP A 33 -12.60 -3.13 4.74
CA ASP A 33 -13.84 -3.60 5.37
C ASP A 33 -15.07 -3.51 4.43
N ASN A 34 -15.13 -2.50 3.57
CA ASN A 34 -16.29 -2.21 2.73
C ASN A 34 -16.20 -2.77 1.30
N ASP A 35 -15.04 -2.60 0.67
CA ASP A 35 -14.83 -2.81 -0.77
C ASP A 35 -13.71 -3.83 -1.07
N GLY A 36 -13.08 -4.36 -0.03
CA GLY A 36 -11.91 -5.22 -0.14
C GLY A 36 -10.62 -4.47 -0.44
N THR A 37 -9.59 -5.20 -0.85
CA THR A 37 -8.21 -4.66 -0.92
C THR A 37 -8.00 -3.66 -2.06
N PHE A 38 -8.89 -3.61 -3.05
CA PHE A 38 -8.70 -2.82 -4.27
C PHE A 38 -8.44 -1.33 -4.00
N ALA A 39 -9.30 -0.66 -3.23
CA ALA A 39 -9.13 0.76 -2.93
C ALA A 39 -7.94 1.03 -1.98
N ALA A 40 -7.58 0.06 -1.13
CA ALA A 40 -6.36 0.16 -0.33
C ALA A 40 -5.09 0.03 -1.18
N HIS A 41 -5.08 -0.86 -2.18
CA HIS A 41 -3.98 -1.01 -3.13
C HIS A 41 -3.77 0.25 -3.97
N ALA A 42 -4.85 0.89 -4.44
CA ALA A 42 -4.77 2.18 -5.10
C ALA A 42 -4.12 3.25 -4.19
N GLY A 43 -4.47 3.27 -2.90
CA GLY A 43 -3.86 4.14 -1.91
C GLY A 43 -2.36 3.87 -1.68
N ILE A 44 -1.96 2.59 -1.64
CA ILE A 44 -0.54 2.21 -1.53
C ILE A 44 0.24 2.66 -2.77
N SER A 45 -0.29 2.44 -3.98
CA SER A 45 0.33 2.92 -5.23
C SER A 45 0.58 4.43 -5.19
N ALA A 46 -0.47 5.19 -4.89
CA ALA A 46 -0.39 6.65 -4.82
C ALA A 46 0.62 7.16 -3.77
N VAL A 47 0.85 6.39 -2.69
CA VAL A 47 1.88 6.69 -1.68
C VAL A 47 3.28 6.52 -2.25
N VAL A 48 3.53 5.43 -2.98
CA VAL A 48 4.84 5.13 -3.60
C VAL A 48 5.14 6.11 -4.73
N GLU A 49 4.14 6.48 -5.54
CA GLU A 49 4.26 7.44 -6.63
C GLU A 49 4.50 8.88 -6.15
N SER A 50 4.26 9.16 -4.86
CA SER A 50 4.35 10.51 -4.32
C SER A 50 5.82 10.90 -4.05
N PRO A 51 6.41 11.87 -4.79
CA PRO A 51 7.81 12.26 -4.59
C PRO A 51 8.08 12.97 -3.26
N SER A 52 7.03 13.35 -2.54
CA SER A 52 7.13 13.96 -1.21
C SER A 52 7.15 12.93 -0.07
N ARG A 53 6.94 11.65 -0.36
CA ARG A 53 6.99 10.57 0.61
C ARG A 53 8.27 9.77 0.43
N ASP A 54 9.03 9.67 1.51
CA ASP A 54 10.17 8.76 1.58
C ASP A 54 9.64 7.40 2.03
N VAL A 55 9.69 6.39 1.14
CA VAL A 55 9.29 5.02 1.44
C VAL A 55 10.55 4.22 1.75
N PRO A 56 10.77 3.80 3.02
CA PRO A 56 11.94 3.00 3.37
C PRO A 56 11.99 1.67 2.61
N ALA A 57 13.19 1.21 2.27
CA ALA A 57 13.39 0.00 1.46
C ALA A 57 12.71 -1.25 2.03
N ASP A 58 12.68 -1.41 3.35
CA ASP A 58 12.01 -2.54 4.00
C ASP A 58 10.49 -2.51 3.84
N VAL A 59 9.88 -1.31 3.86
CA VAL A 59 8.45 -1.14 3.57
C VAL A 59 8.17 -1.35 2.08
N LEU A 60 9.07 -0.88 1.21
CA LEU A 60 8.94 -1.05 -0.23
C LEU A 60 9.00 -2.54 -0.63
N ASP A 61 9.92 -3.32 -0.06
CA ASP A 61 10.01 -4.76 -0.31
C ASP A 61 8.72 -5.50 0.07
N GLU A 62 8.09 -5.10 1.18
CA GLU A 62 6.81 -5.64 1.61
C GLU A 62 5.66 -5.25 0.68
N ILE A 63 5.63 -3.99 0.20
CA ILE A 63 4.66 -3.55 -0.81
C ILE A 63 4.81 -4.38 -2.09
N LEU A 64 6.04 -4.60 -2.56
CA LEU A 64 6.31 -5.41 -3.76
C LEU A 64 5.91 -6.88 -3.57
N ALA A 65 6.01 -7.41 -2.35
CA ALA A 65 5.57 -8.76 -2.03
C ALA A 65 4.04 -8.95 -2.15
N LEU A 66 3.25 -7.86 -2.13
CA LEU A 66 1.81 -7.91 -2.36
C LEU A 66 1.42 -8.11 -3.83
N LYS A 67 2.39 -8.22 -4.76
CA LYS A 67 2.15 -8.47 -6.20
C LYS A 67 1.00 -9.46 -6.50
N PRO A 68 0.85 -10.62 -5.82
CA PRO A 68 -0.23 -11.56 -6.14
C PRO A 68 -1.65 -11.04 -5.87
N PHE A 69 -1.78 -9.94 -5.14
CA PHE A 69 -3.04 -9.36 -4.70
C PHE A 69 -3.36 -8.02 -5.37
N PHE A 70 -2.36 -7.36 -5.92
CA PHE A 70 -2.52 -6.11 -6.65
C PHE A 70 -3.25 -6.33 -7.98
N ASP A 71 -4.00 -5.30 -8.39
CA ASP A 71 -4.34 -5.14 -9.80
C ASP A 71 -3.05 -4.85 -10.60
N GLU A 72 -2.98 -5.35 -11.83
CA GLU A 72 -1.79 -5.24 -12.67
C GLU A 72 -1.42 -3.76 -12.95
N GLU A 73 -2.42 -2.88 -13.09
CA GLU A 73 -2.21 -1.45 -13.32
C GLU A 73 -1.48 -0.80 -12.13
N TYR A 74 -2.02 -0.95 -10.93
CA TYR A 74 -1.42 -0.41 -9.71
C TYR A 74 -0.03 -0.99 -9.40
N TYR A 75 0.20 -2.26 -9.72
CA TYR A 75 1.54 -2.84 -9.56
C TYR A 75 2.54 -2.23 -10.54
N GLN A 76 2.13 -1.96 -11.77
CA GLN A 76 2.99 -1.32 -12.77
C GLN A 76 3.31 0.14 -12.38
N ASP A 77 2.33 0.88 -11.88
CA ASP A 77 2.53 2.26 -11.39
C ASP A 77 3.59 2.31 -10.27
N ILE A 78 3.56 1.35 -9.34
CA ILE A 78 4.58 1.19 -8.30
C ILE A 78 5.97 0.94 -8.91
N LEU A 79 6.08 0.07 -9.91
CA LEU A 79 7.36 -0.25 -10.55
C LEU A 79 7.94 0.96 -11.31
N ASP A 80 7.09 1.72 -11.99
CA ASP A 80 7.49 2.91 -12.75
C ASP A 80 7.94 4.04 -11.82
N ALA A 81 7.37 4.15 -10.62
CA ALA A 81 7.75 5.15 -9.62
C ALA A 81 9.14 4.91 -9.00
N ILE A 82 9.60 3.64 -8.97
CA ILE A 82 10.87 3.25 -8.31
C ILE A 82 12.01 2.94 -9.29
N SER A 83 11.77 3.08 -10.60
CA SER A 83 12.77 2.87 -11.67
C SER A 83 13.68 4.07 -11.88
#